data_AF-A0A7V1XYH8-F1
#
_entry.id   AF-A0A7V1XYH8-F1
#
_cell.length_a   1.000
_cell.length_b   1.000
_cell.length_c   1.000
_cell.angle_alpha   90.00
_cell.angle_beta   90.00
_cell.angle_gamma   90.00
#
_symmetry.space_group_name_H-M   'P 1'
#
loop_
_entity.id
_entity.type
_entity.pdbx_description
1 polymer ?
#
loop_
_entity_poly.entity_id
_entity_poly.type
_entity_poly.pdbx_seq_one_letter_code
_entity_poly.pdbx_strand_id
1 'polypeptide(L)'
;MRPDLVLDGRALYDFGFALVGDQEEAEALALQNTCVASADHADNHGRLLCSLRRLWQQVSRTGSAEFRSTRPQDDFLRILTLEERAAVAGRFLLHLTLADLSAVFDKSVTEEAKVLGSAVQRISELSKEKTQ
;
A
#
# COMPACT_ATOMS: atom_id res chain seq x y z
N MET A 1 -17.61 -17.58 -0.50
CA MET A 1 -17.85 -16.13 -0.46
C MET A 1 -16.59 -15.46 0.05
N ARG A 2 -15.87 -14.72 -0.78
CA ARG A 2 -14.90 -13.75 -0.25
C ARG A 2 -15.73 -12.62 0.36
N PRO A 3 -15.44 -12.14 1.57
CA PRO A 3 -16.15 -10.99 2.12
C PRO A 3 -16.00 -9.84 1.12
N ASP A 4 -17.12 -9.19 0.79
CA ASP A 4 -17.10 -7.99 -0.04
C ASP A 4 -16.09 -7.03 0.57
N LEU A 5 -15.06 -6.72 -0.21
CA LEU A 5 -13.99 -5.83 0.21
C LEU A 5 -14.57 -4.42 0.28
N VAL A 6 -15.22 -4.09 1.40
CA VAL A 6 -15.67 -2.72 1.69
C VAL A 6 -14.42 -1.93 2.01
N LEU A 7 -13.86 -1.30 0.98
CA LEU A 7 -12.74 -0.40 1.15
C LEU A 7 -13.24 0.88 1.82
N ASP A 8 -12.92 1.03 3.09
CA ASP A 8 -13.03 2.31 3.77
C ASP A 8 -12.10 3.31 3.05
N GLY A 9 -12.61 4.49 2.72
CA GLY A 9 -11.81 5.56 2.12
C GLY A 9 -10.61 5.93 2.99
N ARG A 10 -10.69 5.68 4.30
CA ARG A 10 -9.56 5.82 5.20
C ARG A 10 -8.41 4.87 4.87
N ALA A 11 -8.70 3.61 4.56
CA ALA A 11 -7.67 2.61 4.23
C ALA A 11 -6.95 2.96 2.92
N LEU A 12 -7.69 3.50 1.94
CA LEU A 12 -7.12 3.99 0.68
C LEU A 12 -6.26 5.25 0.88
N TYR A 13 -6.68 6.15 1.76
CA TYR A 13 -5.86 7.30 2.17
C TYR A 13 -4.57 6.84 2.85
N ASP A 14 -4.67 5.96 3.85
CA ASP A 14 -3.49 5.50 4.61
C ASP A 14 -2.53 4.71 3.68
N PHE A 15 -3.05 3.97 2.69
CA PHE A 15 -2.24 3.33 1.65
C PHE A 15 -1.54 4.33 0.74
N GLY A 16 -2.26 5.34 0.24
CA GLY A 16 -1.68 6.39 -0.59
C GLY A 16 -0.60 7.15 0.17
N PHE A 17 -0.89 7.51 1.42
CA PHE A 17 0.04 8.17 2.31
C PHE A 17 1.28 7.32 2.54
N ALA A 18 1.15 6.01 2.78
CA ALA A 18 2.30 5.11 2.93
C ALA A 18 3.21 5.06 1.68
N LEU A 19 2.67 5.28 0.49
CA LEU A 19 3.43 5.28 -0.76
C LEU A 19 4.16 6.60 -1.01
N VAL A 20 3.44 7.71 -0.91
CA VAL A 20 3.92 9.04 -1.34
C VAL A 20 4.43 9.89 -0.18
N GLY A 21 3.98 9.62 1.04
CA GLY A 21 4.32 10.42 2.23
C GLY A 21 3.73 11.84 2.22
N ASP A 22 2.89 12.16 1.23
CA ASP A 22 2.25 13.45 1.05
C ASP A 22 0.73 13.33 1.28
N GLN A 23 0.18 14.27 2.04
CA GLN A 23 -1.23 14.24 2.42
C GLN A 23 -2.17 14.61 1.26
N GLU A 24 -1.80 15.58 0.43
CA GLU A 24 -2.65 16.05 -0.68
C GLU A 24 -2.73 14.99 -1.78
N GLU A 25 -1.60 14.35 -2.10
CA GLU A 25 -1.58 13.22 -3.03
C GLU A 25 -2.32 11.99 -2.46
N ALA A 26 -2.21 11.71 -1.17
CA ALA A 26 -2.94 10.62 -0.51
C ALA A 26 -4.45 10.87 -0.48
N GLU A 27 -4.91 12.10 -0.25
CA GLU A 27 -6.33 12.50 -0.30
C GLU A 27 -6.87 12.36 -1.72
N ALA A 28 -6.15 12.87 -2.72
CA ALA A 28 -6.52 12.72 -4.12
C ALA A 28 -6.68 11.23 -4.51
N LEU A 29 -5.76 10.39 -4.04
CA LEU A 29 -5.83 8.94 -4.27
C LEU A 29 -7.06 8.30 -3.61
N ALA A 30 -7.30 8.63 -2.34
CA ALA A 30 -8.40 8.09 -1.58
C ALA A 30 -9.74 8.44 -2.23
N LEU A 31 -9.92 9.69 -2.63
CA LEU A 31 -11.11 10.20 -3.31
C LEU A 31 -11.33 9.51 -4.65
N GLN A 32 -10.29 9.40 -5.49
CA GLN A 32 -10.40 8.74 -6.80
C GLN A 32 -10.85 7.28 -6.67
N ASN A 33 -10.38 6.56 -5.64
CA ASN A 33 -10.66 5.14 -5.46
C ASN A 33 -11.93 4.85 -4.64
N THR A 34 -12.34 5.74 -3.74
CA THR A 34 -13.65 5.63 -3.08
C THR A 34 -14.79 5.83 -4.06
N CYS A 35 -14.64 6.73 -5.04
CA CYS A 35 -15.60 6.87 -6.14
C CYS A 35 -15.70 5.61 -7.01
N VAL A 36 -14.64 4.79 -7.09
CA VAL A 36 -14.65 3.50 -7.81
C VAL A 36 -15.35 2.42 -6.98
N ALA A 37 -15.23 2.45 -5.65
CA ALA A 37 -15.86 1.49 -4.74
C ALA A 37 -17.35 1.76 -4.49
N SER A 38 -17.82 3.01 -4.60
CA SER A 38 -19.23 3.39 -4.40
C SER A 38 -20.13 3.19 -5.63
N ALA A 39 -19.54 2.87 -6.80
CA ALA A 39 -20.31 2.51 -7.98
C ALA A 39 -20.74 1.04 -7.86
N ASP A 40 -22.04 0.81 -7.81
CA ASP A 40 -22.75 -0.46 -7.54
C ASP A 40 -22.45 -1.56 -8.58
N HIS A 41 -21.22 -2.10 -8.57
CA HIS A 41 -20.72 -3.03 -9.59
C HIS A 41 -20.11 -4.28 -8.97
N ALA A 42 -20.48 -5.44 -9.54
CA ALA A 42 -20.00 -6.76 -9.16
C ALA A 42 -18.48 -7.00 -9.39
N ASP A 43 -17.72 -5.99 -9.82
CA ASP A 43 -16.28 -6.06 -10.16
C ASP A 43 -15.43 -5.02 -9.43
N ASN A 44 -15.84 -4.61 -8.22
CA ASN A 44 -15.10 -3.61 -7.43
C ASN A 44 -13.68 -4.06 -7.08
N HIS A 45 -13.43 -5.37 -6.93
CA HIS A 45 -12.10 -5.92 -6.68
C HIS A 45 -11.17 -5.75 -7.89
N GLY A 46 -11.61 -6.12 -9.10
CA GLY A 46 -10.79 -5.99 -10.31
C GLY A 46 -10.43 -4.53 -10.60
N ARG A 47 -11.42 -3.62 -10.48
CA ARG A 47 -11.21 -2.17 -10.67
C ARG A 47 -10.25 -1.58 -9.64
N LEU A 48 -10.35 -1.99 -8.37
CA LEU A 48 -9.38 -1.59 -7.35
C LEU A 48 -7.96 -2.00 -7.76
N LEU A 49 -7.74 -3.28 -8.09
CA LEU A 49 -6.41 -3.76 -8.44
C LEU A 49 -5.85 -3.02 -9.65
N CYS A 50 -6.69 -2.71 -10.65
CA CYS A 50 -6.29 -1.89 -11.79
C CYS A 50 -5.88 -0.46 -11.38
N SER A 51 -6.62 0.18 -10.49
CA SER A 51 -6.28 1.53 -10.00
C SER A 51 -4.99 1.52 -9.19
N LEU A 52 -4.82 0.55 -8.28
CA LEU A 52 -3.59 0.39 -7.50
C LEU A 52 -2.39 0.12 -8.40
N ARG A 53 -2.55 -0.69 -9.46
CA ARG A 53 -1.49 -0.93 -10.45
C ARG A 53 -1.09 0.35 -11.18
N ARG A 54 -2.05 1.18 -11.58
CA ARG A 54 -1.76 2.47 -12.23
C ARG A 54 -1.02 3.42 -11.31
N LEU A 55 -1.45 3.50 -10.04
CA LEU A 55 -0.75 4.29 -9.03
C LEU A 55 0.68 3.78 -8.85
N TRP A 56 0.85 2.47 -8.67
CA TRP A 56 2.16 1.86 -8.52
C TRP A 56 3.09 2.24 -9.68
N GLN A 57 2.61 2.15 -10.92
CA GLN A 57 3.36 2.55 -12.10
C GLN A 57 3.71 4.04 -12.10
N GLN A 58 2.80 4.91 -11.67
CA GLN A 58 3.04 6.36 -11.57
C GLN A 58 4.13 6.67 -10.54
N VAL A 59 4.00 6.14 -9.31
CA VAL A 59 4.95 6.38 -8.22
C VAL A 59 6.32 5.76 -8.52
N SER A 60 6.34 4.58 -9.15
CA SER A 60 7.60 3.92 -9.55
C SER A 60 8.34 4.71 -10.63
N ARG A 61 7.61 5.37 -11.54
CA ARG A 61 8.20 6.18 -12.62
C ARG A 61 8.72 7.53 -12.16
N THR A 62 8.03 8.18 -11.21
CA THR A 62 8.48 9.46 -10.65
C THR A 62 9.71 9.31 -9.76
N GLY A 63 10.07 8.07 -9.38
CA GLY A 63 11.31 7.78 -8.69
C GLY A 63 11.31 8.36 -7.29
N SER A 64 10.58 7.70 -6.39
CA SER A 64 10.57 7.97 -4.94
C SER A 64 10.35 9.45 -4.60
N ALA A 65 9.09 9.84 -4.37
CA ALA A 65 8.85 10.86 -3.36
C ALA A 65 9.56 10.39 -2.08
N GLU A 66 10.55 11.14 -1.59
CA GLU A 66 11.11 10.88 -0.28
C GLU A 66 9.95 10.77 0.70
N PHE A 67 9.83 9.62 1.38
CA PHE A 67 8.72 9.43 2.30
C PHE A 67 8.87 10.40 3.48
N ARG A 68 8.06 11.46 3.47
CA ARG A 68 8.13 12.58 4.42
C ARG A 68 6.89 12.61 5.31
N SER A 69 6.67 11.55 6.09
CA SER A 69 5.69 11.66 7.18
C SER A 69 6.24 12.53 8.30
N THR A 70 5.45 13.46 8.83
CA THR A 70 5.75 14.21 10.07
C THR A 70 5.26 13.47 11.32
N ARG A 71 4.58 12.32 11.16
CA ARG A 71 3.98 11.57 12.26
C ARG A 71 4.99 10.58 12.84
N PRO A 72 5.29 10.64 14.16
CA PRO A 72 6.24 9.73 14.79
C PRO A 72 5.85 8.25 14.67
N GLN A 73 4.55 7.95 14.64
CA GLN A 73 4.09 6.57 14.47
C GLN A 73 4.44 5.96 13.10
N ASP A 74 4.76 6.76 12.08
CA ASP A 74 5.08 6.27 10.73
C ASP A 74 6.58 6.09 10.51
N ASP A 75 7.41 6.25 11.56
CA ASP A 75 8.86 6.11 11.47
C ASP A 75 9.28 4.73 10.95
N PHE A 76 8.49 3.69 11.20
CA PHE A 76 8.76 2.35 10.67
C PHE A 76 8.61 2.27 9.14
N LEU A 77 7.87 3.17 8.50
CA LEU A 77 7.77 3.22 7.04
C LEU A 77 9.02 3.87 6.42
N ARG A 78 9.71 4.75 7.14
CA ARG A 78 10.92 5.45 6.64
C ARG A 78 12.09 4.51 6.37
N ILE A 79 12.20 3.41 7.12
CA ILE A 79 13.25 2.41 6.94
C ILE A 79 12.97 1.40 5.81
N LEU A 80 11.77 1.43 5.27
CA LEU A 80 11.33 0.56 4.20
C LEU A 80 11.59 1.23 2.86
N THR A 81 11.98 0.44 1.87
CA THR A 81 11.97 0.86 0.47
C THR A 81 10.52 1.13 0.01
N LEU A 82 10.37 1.85 -1.11
CA LEU A 82 9.06 2.08 -1.71
C LEU A 82 8.28 0.78 -1.94
N GLU A 83 8.95 -0.26 -2.44
CA GLU A 83 8.34 -1.58 -2.68
C GLU A 83 7.88 -2.24 -1.38
N GLU A 84 8.71 -2.21 -0.34
CA GLU A 84 8.37 -2.76 0.97
C GLU A 84 7.19 -2.01 1.61
N ARG A 85 7.16 -0.67 1.51
CA ARG A 85 6.02 0.13 1.97
C ARG A 85 4.76 -0.24 1.22
N ALA A 86 4.82 -0.38 -0.09
CA ALA A 86 3.69 -0.75 -0.94
C ALA A 86 3.14 -2.14 -0.58
N ALA A 87 4.02 -3.12 -0.40
CA ALA A 87 3.65 -4.48 -0.04
C ALA A 87 3.02 -4.55 1.36
N VAL A 88 3.61 -3.87 2.35
CA VAL A 88 3.07 -3.80 3.72
C VAL A 88 1.72 -3.08 3.72
N ALA A 89 1.62 -1.90 3.10
CA ALA A 89 0.39 -1.13 3.05
C ALA A 89 -0.73 -1.90 2.33
N GLY A 90 -0.44 -2.51 1.18
CA GLY A 90 -1.42 -3.32 0.45
C GLY A 90 -1.87 -4.55 1.25
N ARG A 91 -0.94 -5.21 1.96
CA ARG A 91 -1.27 -6.39 2.76
C ARG A 91 -2.09 -6.07 4.00
N PHE A 92 -1.72 -5.03 4.74
CA PHE A 92 -2.23 -4.77 6.08
C PHE A 92 -3.28 -3.67 6.15
N LEU A 93 -3.28 -2.70 5.23
CA LEU A 93 -4.30 -1.64 5.17
C LEU A 93 -5.44 -2.02 4.23
N LEU A 94 -5.12 -2.63 3.08
CA LEU A 94 -6.11 -3.00 2.05
C LEU A 94 -6.49 -4.49 2.07
N HIS A 95 -5.91 -5.27 2.99
CA HIS A 95 -6.16 -6.71 3.14
C HIS A 95 -5.92 -7.55 1.86
N LEU A 96 -5.08 -7.08 0.95
CA LEU A 96 -4.78 -7.77 -0.30
C LEU A 96 -4.07 -9.10 -0.04
N THR A 97 -4.36 -10.10 -0.88
CA THR A 97 -3.60 -11.36 -0.88
C THR A 97 -2.26 -11.18 -1.59
N LEU A 98 -1.31 -12.11 -1.41
CA LEU A 98 -0.07 -12.10 -2.19
C LEU A 98 -0.31 -12.19 -3.71
N ALA A 99 -1.39 -12.86 -4.12
CA ALA A 99 -1.78 -12.92 -5.53
C ALA A 99 -2.29 -11.57 -6.04
N ASP A 100 -3.05 -10.83 -5.21
CA ASP A 100 -3.51 -9.49 -5.54
C ASP A 100 -2.32 -8.51 -5.64
N LEU A 101 -1.38 -8.57 -4.68
CA LEU A 101 -0.16 -7.75 -4.71
C LEU A 101 0.70 -8.07 -5.94
N SER A 102 0.86 -9.36 -6.26
CA SER A 102 1.55 -9.84 -7.47
C SER A 102 0.91 -9.25 -8.73
N ALA A 103 -0.41 -9.22 -8.81
CA ALA A 103 -1.13 -8.59 -9.92
C ALA A 103 -0.92 -7.06 -9.96
N VAL A 104 -0.98 -6.38 -8.81
CA VAL A 104 -0.80 -4.93 -8.71
C VAL A 104 0.62 -4.50 -9.12
N PHE A 105 1.64 -5.17 -8.59
CA PHE A 105 3.04 -4.80 -8.76
C PHE A 105 3.73 -5.43 -9.97
N ASP A 106 3.03 -6.32 -10.69
CA ASP A 106 3.53 -7.01 -11.89
C ASP A 106 4.77 -7.85 -11.60
N LYS A 107 4.74 -8.59 -10.48
CA LYS A 107 5.81 -9.44 -9.97
C LYS A 107 5.30 -10.82 -9.65
N SER A 108 6.20 -11.80 -9.54
CA SER A 108 5.79 -13.13 -9.10
C SER A 108 5.38 -13.13 -7.63
N VAL A 109 4.46 -14.02 -7.24
CA VAL A 109 4.05 -14.22 -5.84
C VAL A 109 5.24 -14.49 -4.92
N THR A 110 6.26 -15.20 -5.43
CA THR A 110 7.49 -15.50 -4.68
C THR A 110 8.33 -14.25 -4.41
N GLU A 111 8.41 -13.33 -5.38
CA GLU A 111 9.09 -12.05 -5.19
C GLU A 111 8.34 -11.18 -4.19
N GLU A 112 7.00 -11.12 -4.28
CA GLU A 112 6.17 -10.39 -3.32
C GLU A 112 6.33 -10.92 -1.89
N ALA A 113 6.37 -12.25 -1.73
CA ALA A 113 6.62 -12.86 -0.43
C ALA A 113 8.00 -12.48 0.13
N LYS A 114 9.03 -12.38 -0.72
CA LYS A 114 10.37 -11.95 -0.30
C LYS A 114 10.40 -10.48 0.12
N VAL A 115 9.77 -9.60 -0.66
CA VAL A 115 9.67 -8.16 -0.34
C VAL A 115 8.96 -7.98 0.99
N LEU A 116 7.81 -8.62 1.18
CA LEU A 116 7.05 -8.54 2.43
C LEU A 116 7.85 -9.14 3.61
N GLY A 117 8.55 -10.25 3.40
CA GLY A 117 9.42 -10.84 4.41
C GLY A 117 10.56 -9.92 4.85
N SER A 118 11.24 -9.28 3.88
CA SER A 118 12.28 -8.27 4.13
C SER A 118 11.73 -7.09 4.93
N ALA A 119 10.56 -6.58 4.54
CA ALA A 119 9.90 -5.47 5.25
C ALA A 119 9.59 -5.82 6.72
N VAL A 120 8.99 -6.98 6.95
CA VAL A 120 8.65 -7.46 8.31
C VAL A 120 9.91 -7.66 9.16
N GLN A 121 10.99 -8.17 8.57
CA GLN A 121 12.26 -8.34 9.26
C GLN A 121 12.83 -6.99 9.73
N ARG A 122 12.88 -5.97 8.86
CA ARG A 122 13.40 -4.65 9.25
C ARG A 122 12.55 -3.96 10.31
N ILE A 123 11.21 -4.07 10.22
CA ILE A 123 10.31 -3.55 11.27
C ILE A 123 10.57 -4.27 12.60
N SER A 124 10.77 -5.59 12.57
CA SER A 124 11.09 -6.39 13.76
C SER A 124 12.42 -5.96 14.41
N GLU A 125 13.43 -5.66 13.61
CA GLU A 125 14.74 -5.18 14.08
C GLU A 125 14.62 -3.82 14.78
N LEU A 126 13.91 -2.84 14.19
CA LEU A 126 13.61 -1.56 14.86
C LEU A 126 12.86 -1.71 16.18
N SER A 127 11.91 -2.64 16.25
CA SER A 127 11.15 -2.88 17.47
C SER A 127 12.03 -3.38 18.61
N LYS A 128 13.10 -4.13 18.31
CA LYS A 128 14.05 -4.64 19.31
C LYS A 128 14.95 -3.52 19.83
N GLU A 129 15.39 -2.61 18.97
CA GLU A 129 16.25 -1.48 19.34
C GLU A 129 15.56 -0.47 20.27
N LYS A 130 14.24 -0.25 20.12
CA LYS A 130 13.47 0.65 20.99
C LYS A 130 13.16 0.08 22.39
N THR A 131 13.57 -1.15 22.68
CA THR A 131 13.30 -1.83 23.97
C THR A 131 14.55 -1.93 24.86
N GLN A 132 15.68 -1.35 24.44
CA GLN A 132 16.91 -1.19 25.24
C GLN A 132 17.05 0.23 25.76
#